data_AF-A0A352FNR4-F1
#
_entry.id   AF-A0A352FNR4-F1
#
_cell.length_a   1.000
_cell.length_b   1.000
_cell.length_c   1.000
_cell.angle_alpha   90.00
_cell.angle_beta   90.00
_cell.angle_gamma   90.00
#
_symmetry.space_group_name_H-M   'P 1'
#
loop_
_entity.id
_entity.type
_entity.pdbx_description
1 polymer ?
#
loop_
_entity_poly.entity_id
_entity_poly.type
_entity_poly.pdbx_seq_one_letter_code
_entity_poly.pdbx_strand_id
1 'polypeptide(L)'
;MEKEIENLRQLAKPFLDTNTYEWILLKWKKELSNFRLANPGAHTTWEISEENPIRTKISDGEYEPKPKKGGLKVFGQLSCKWDIHLSGEVKKRGNPSPYFVLLGLASSKITIWSDGESPSEIARWTIEVGDANSPGCHFHTQIDLDAGDHKFPKALCVPRFPSVLHTPMDALEFLLSELFQDRWLEVSSAGHDAVKTWANCQRS
;
A
#
# COMPACT_ATOMS: atom_id res chain seq x y z
N MET A 1 6.72 3.47 9.94
CA MET A 1 5.36 2.93 10.03
C MET A 1 4.28 3.87 10.61
N GLU A 2 4.12 4.16 11.91
CA GLU A 2 2.98 5.03 12.35
C GLU A 2 2.98 6.44 11.73
N LYS A 3 4.16 7.08 11.71
CA LYS A 3 4.38 8.38 11.06
C LYS A 3 4.22 8.30 9.54
N GLU A 4 4.71 7.21 8.97
CA GLU A 4 4.61 6.89 7.55
C GLU A 4 3.13 6.83 7.14
N ILE A 5 2.29 6.04 7.83
CA ILE A 5 0.85 5.95 7.58
C ILE A 5 0.17 7.32 7.68
N GLU A 6 0.46 8.10 8.73
CA GLU A 6 -0.19 9.43 8.87
C GLU A 6 0.20 10.38 7.74
N ASN A 7 1.49 10.45 7.42
CA ASN A 7 1.98 11.36 6.38
C ASN A 7 1.40 10.99 5.02
N LEU A 8 1.44 9.70 4.66
CA LEU A 8 0.87 9.26 3.39
C LEU A 8 -0.63 9.46 3.36
N ARG A 9 -1.36 9.19 4.46
CA ARG A 9 -2.80 9.46 4.54
C ARG A 9 -3.15 10.92 4.25
N GLN A 10 -2.39 11.87 4.82
CA GLN A 10 -2.61 13.29 4.58
C GLN A 10 -2.34 13.68 3.12
N LEU A 11 -1.24 13.18 2.55
CA LEU A 11 -0.88 13.42 1.15
C LEU A 11 -1.89 12.79 0.18
N ALA A 12 -2.34 11.57 0.48
CA ALA A 12 -3.23 10.78 -0.33
C ALA A 12 -4.70 11.23 -0.24
N LYS A 13 -5.07 12.08 0.73
CA LYS A 13 -6.45 12.55 0.97
C LYS A 13 -7.23 12.92 -0.31
N PRO A 14 -6.66 13.63 -1.30
CA PRO A 14 -7.40 13.99 -2.51
C PRO A 14 -7.79 12.79 -3.38
N PHE A 15 -7.10 11.66 -3.23
CA PHE A 15 -7.15 10.47 -4.07
C PHE A 15 -7.84 9.27 -3.42
N LEU A 16 -8.08 9.30 -2.11
CA LEU A 16 -8.72 8.22 -1.37
C LEU A 16 -10.23 8.45 -1.25
N ASP A 17 -11.01 7.38 -1.20
CA ASP A 17 -12.42 7.50 -0.85
C ASP A 17 -12.60 7.91 0.64
N THR A 18 -13.80 8.37 0.98
CA THR A 18 -14.10 8.91 2.31
C THR A 18 -13.90 7.84 3.39
N ASN A 19 -14.38 6.62 3.16
CA ASN A 19 -14.28 5.52 4.13
C ASN A 19 -12.83 5.16 4.43
N THR A 20 -11.98 5.10 3.40
CA THR A 20 -10.56 4.82 3.52
C THR A 20 -9.84 5.89 4.34
N TYR A 21 -10.05 7.16 3.99
CA TYR A 21 -9.35 8.27 4.61
C TYR A 21 -9.78 8.50 6.07
N GLU A 22 -11.09 8.38 6.34
CA GLU A 22 -11.67 8.69 7.66
C GLU A 22 -11.64 7.50 8.62
N TRP A 23 -11.71 6.26 8.13
CA TRP A 23 -11.91 5.10 9.00
C TRP A 23 -10.82 4.05 8.85
N ILE A 24 -10.59 3.51 7.65
CA ILE A 24 -9.71 2.35 7.45
C ILE A 24 -8.28 2.67 7.90
N LEU A 25 -7.68 3.73 7.36
CA LEU A 25 -6.30 4.09 7.67
C LEU A 25 -6.11 4.52 9.13
N LEU A 26 -7.11 5.20 9.73
CA LEU A 26 -7.05 5.62 11.13
C LEU A 26 -7.17 4.44 12.10
N LYS A 27 -8.09 3.50 11.82
CA LYS A 27 -8.25 2.26 12.59
C LYS A 27 -6.99 1.42 12.52
N TRP A 28 -6.48 1.18 11.31
CA TRP A 28 -5.29 0.36 11.08
C TRP A 28 -4.03 0.96 11.74
N LYS A 29 -3.85 2.28 11.67
CA LYS A 29 -2.80 2.98 12.43
C LYS A 29 -2.96 2.80 13.94
N LYS A 30 -4.19 2.93 14.46
CA LYS A 30 -4.48 2.79 15.90
C LYS A 30 -4.18 1.37 16.40
N GLU A 31 -4.45 0.35 15.59
CA GLU A 31 -4.09 -1.04 15.90
C GLU A 31 -2.58 -1.19 16.10
N LEU A 32 -1.77 -0.59 15.23
CA LEU A 32 -0.32 -0.58 15.37
C LEU A 32 0.14 0.18 16.63
N SER A 33 -0.44 1.35 16.90
CA SER A 33 -0.14 2.13 18.11
C SER A 33 -0.48 1.36 19.39
N ASN A 34 -1.62 0.67 19.41
CA ASN A 34 -2.04 -0.18 20.53
C ASN A 34 -1.10 -1.37 20.70
N PHE A 35 -0.72 -2.02 19.60
CA PHE A 35 0.20 -3.14 19.64
C PHE A 35 1.54 -2.71 20.23
N ARG A 36 2.05 -1.52 19.89
CA ARG A 36 3.30 -0.99 20.48
C ARG A 36 3.31 -0.90 22.02
N LEU A 37 2.13 -0.86 22.65
CA LEU A 37 1.98 -0.82 24.10
C LEU A 37 1.87 -2.24 24.73
N ALA A 38 1.84 -3.29 23.91
CA ALA A 38 1.81 -4.67 24.37
C ALA A 38 3.17 -5.10 24.97
N ASN A 39 3.15 -6.24 25.65
CA ASN A 39 4.36 -6.81 26.26
C ASN A 39 5.38 -7.23 25.19
N PRO A 40 6.69 -7.10 25.46
CA PRO A 40 7.73 -7.70 24.63
C PRO A 40 7.47 -9.18 24.35
N GLY A 41 7.64 -9.61 23.10
CA GLY A 41 7.33 -10.97 22.65
C GLY A 41 5.87 -11.18 22.25
N ALA A 42 4.99 -10.18 22.39
CA ALA A 42 3.66 -10.25 21.81
C ALA A 42 3.74 -10.34 20.27
N HIS A 43 2.80 -11.10 19.70
CA HIS A 43 2.61 -11.26 18.26
C HIS A 43 1.20 -10.82 17.89
N THR A 44 1.02 -10.31 16.67
CA THR A 44 -0.30 -10.03 16.11
C THR A 44 -0.27 -10.08 14.59
N THR A 45 -1.43 -10.31 14.00
CA THR A 45 -1.65 -10.09 12.57
C THR A 45 -2.19 -8.69 12.40
N TRP A 46 -1.44 -7.85 11.72
CA TRP A 46 -1.81 -6.48 11.40
C TRP A 46 -2.28 -6.40 9.95
N GLU A 47 -3.53 -6.01 9.74
CA GLU A 47 -4.22 -6.31 8.48
C GLU A 47 -5.17 -5.19 8.04
N ILE A 48 -5.22 -5.00 6.72
CA ILE A 48 -6.35 -4.39 6.00
C ILE A 48 -6.96 -5.51 5.16
N SER A 49 -8.17 -5.95 5.50
CA SER A 49 -8.78 -7.13 4.87
C SER A 49 -9.31 -6.83 3.47
N GLU A 50 -9.49 -7.88 2.67
CA GLU A 50 -10.03 -7.76 1.30
C GLU A 50 -11.49 -7.32 1.26
N GLU A 51 -12.25 -7.54 2.33
CA GLU A 51 -13.64 -7.09 2.45
C GLU A 51 -13.75 -5.58 2.73
N ASN A 52 -12.72 -4.99 3.33
CA ASN A 52 -12.65 -3.55 3.61
C ASN A 52 -11.27 -2.99 3.21
N PRO A 53 -10.92 -2.99 1.92
CA PRO A 53 -9.61 -2.58 1.46
C PRO A 53 -9.48 -1.06 1.50
N ILE A 54 -8.24 -0.56 1.50
CA ILE A 54 -7.96 0.82 1.10
C ILE A 54 -8.46 0.99 -0.33
N ARG A 55 -9.29 2.00 -0.57
CA ARG A 55 -9.88 2.27 -1.88
C ARG A 55 -9.56 3.69 -2.35
N THR A 56 -9.10 3.81 -3.59
CA THR A 56 -8.94 5.11 -4.24
C THR A 56 -10.29 5.63 -4.75
N LYS A 57 -10.37 6.93 -5.00
CA LYS A 57 -11.40 7.49 -5.88
C LYS A 57 -11.26 6.90 -7.28
N ILE A 58 -12.32 7.09 -8.07
CA ILE A 58 -12.29 6.76 -9.49
C ILE A 58 -11.29 7.70 -10.19
N SER A 59 -10.33 7.12 -10.89
CA SER A 59 -9.47 7.75 -11.89
C SER A 59 -10.18 7.69 -13.24
N ASP A 60 -10.50 8.86 -13.80
CA ASP A 60 -11.10 8.98 -15.14
C ASP A 60 -10.00 9.22 -16.18
N GLY A 61 -9.31 8.14 -16.55
CA GLY A 61 -8.22 8.17 -17.53
C GLY A 61 -6.95 8.90 -17.08
N GLU A 62 -6.78 9.16 -15.79
CA GLU A 62 -5.63 9.90 -15.22
C GLU A 62 -4.35 9.06 -15.11
N TYR A 63 -4.46 7.77 -15.44
CA TYR A 63 -3.35 6.82 -15.55
C TYR A 63 -2.57 6.94 -16.87
N GLU A 64 -2.93 7.91 -17.72
CA GLU A 64 -2.16 8.34 -18.89
C GLU A 64 -1.68 9.78 -18.64
N PRO A 65 -0.39 10.10 -18.92
CA PRO A 65 0.11 11.45 -18.75
C PRO A 65 -0.45 12.36 -19.83
N LYS A 66 -0.71 13.63 -19.48
CA LYS A 66 -1.18 14.64 -20.45
C LYS A 66 -0.20 14.78 -21.63
N PRO A 67 -0.71 15.05 -22.85
CA PRO A 67 -2.10 15.36 -23.19
C PRO A 67 -3.00 14.14 -23.44
N LYS A 68 -2.49 12.91 -23.26
CA LYS A 68 -3.29 11.69 -23.41
C LYS A 68 -4.27 11.56 -22.25
N LYS A 69 -5.37 10.83 -22.49
CA LYS A 69 -6.34 10.45 -21.47
C LYS A 69 -6.65 8.96 -21.65
N GLY A 70 -6.60 8.21 -20.56
CA GLY A 70 -6.98 6.80 -20.54
C GLY A 70 -8.44 6.61 -20.96
N GLY A 71 -8.71 5.52 -21.66
CA GLY A 71 -10.07 5.21 -22.16
C GLY A 71 -11.03 4.63 -21.12
N LEU A 72 -10.55 4.31 -19.91
CA LEU A 72 -11.33 3.65 -18.86
C LEU A 72 -11.46 4.53 -17.63
N LYS A 73 -12.55 4.32 -16.89
CA LYS A 73 -12.72 4.76 -15.51
C LYS A 73 -12.40 3.60 -14.59
N VAL A 74 -11.42 3.79 -13.71
CA VAL A 74 -10.90 2.71 -12.86
C VAL A 74 -10.70 3.19 -11.44
N PHE A 75 -10.71 2.28 -10.48
CA PHE A 75 -10.28 2.57 -9.11
C PHE A 75 -9.36 1.46 -8.60
N GLY A 76 -8.50 1.84 -7.68
CA GLY A 76 -7.57 0.94 -7.03
C GLY A 76 -8.09 0.47 -5.68
N GLN A 77 -7.71 -0.75 -5.33
CA GLN A 77 -7.84 -1.30 -3.99
C GLN A 77 -6.51 -1.85 -3.51
N LEU A 78 -6.25 -1.70 -2.20
CA LEU A 78 -5.10 -2.26 -1.52
C LEU A 78 -5.55 -2.98 -0.23
N SER A 79 -5.19 -4.24 -0.10
CA SER A 79 -5.27 -5.02 1.14
C SER A 79 -3.88 -5.48 1.55
N CYS A 80 -3.68 -5.77 2.83
CA CYS A 80 -2.42 -6.28 3.32
C CYS A 80 -2.62 -7.11 4.59
N LYS A 81 -1.75 -8.10 4.78
CA LYS A 81 -1.76 -8.95 5.98
C LYS A 81 -0.34 -9.24 6.41
N TRP A 82 0.03 -8.72 7.56
CA TRP A 82 1.40 -8.74 8.07
C TRP A 82 1.41 -9.34 9.47
N ASP A 83 2.09 -10.47 9.64
CA ASP A 83 2.36 -11.05 10.95
C ASP A 83 3.58 -10.37 11.55
N ILE A 84 3.37 -9.66 12.66
CA ILE A 84 4.38 -8.85 13.32
C ILE A 84 4.59 -9.30 14.77
N HIS A 85 5.83 -9.20 15.24
CA HIS A 85 6.17 -9.40 16.65
C HIS A 85 6.91 -8.21 17.22
N LEU A 86 6.65 -7.94 18.51
CA LEU A 86 7.40 -6.94 19.27
C LEU A 86 8.71 -7.54 19.75
N SER A 87 9.81 -7.12 19.12
CA SER A 87 11.12 -7.44 19.63
C SER A 87 11.46 -6.49 20.78
N GLY A 88 11.76 -7.08 21.94
CA GLY A 88 12.31 -6.37 23.09
C GLY A 88 13.68 -6.92 23.41
N GLU A 89 14.72 -6.47 22.70
CA GLU A 89 16.06 -6.64 23.25
C GLU A 89 16.27 -5.65 24.40
N VAL A 90 16.38 -6.18 25.61
CA VAL A 90 16.89 -5.42 26.75
C VAL A 90 18.39 -5.18 26.54
N LYS A 91 18.75 -4.12 25.80
CA LYS A 91 20.15 -3.70 25.73
C LYS A 91 20.58 -3.20 27.11
N LYS A 92 21.66 -3.80 27.66
CA LYS A 92 22.24 -3.45 28.98
C LYS A 92 22.64 -1.97 29.13
N ARG A 93 22.73 -1.21 28.03
CA ARG A 93 22.86 0.26 28.01
C ARG A 93 22.13 0.83 26.79
N GLY A 94 21.12 1.67 27.05
CA GLY A 94 20.29 2.34 26.04
C GLY A 94 18.80 2.09 26.27
N ASN A 95 17.96 3.09 26.04
CA ASN A 95 16.51 2.90 26.05
C ASN A 95 16.15 1.90 24.93
N PRO A 96 15.51 0.77 25.24
CA PRO A 96 14.99 -0.12 24.21
C PRO A 96 13.91 0.65 23.43
N SER A 97 14.16 0.93 22.16
CA SER A 97 13.08 1.32 21.24
C SER A 97 12.45 0.02 20.77
N PRO A 98 11.19 -0.29 21.12
CA PRO A 98 10.52 -1.45 20.57
C PRO A 98 10.47 -1.30 19.04
N TYR A 99 11.04 -2.26 18.34
CA TYR A 99 10.90 -2.39 16.89
C TYR A 99 10.08 -3.64 16.59
N PHE A 100 9.28 -3.57 15.55
CA PHE A 100 8.53 -4.70 15.05
C PHE A 100 9.41 -5.50 14.11
N VAL A 101 9.22 -6.81 14.12
CA VAL A 101 9.88 -7.74 13.20
C VAL A 101 8.80 -8.61 12.56
N LEU A 102 8.99 -8.92 11.27
CA LEU A 102 8.06 -9.75 10.49
C LEU A 102 8.22 -11.23 10.87
N LEU A 103 7.09 -11.93 11.07
CA LEU A 103 7.03 -13.36 11.38
C LEU A 103 6.73 -14.22 10.13
N GLY A 104 7.43 -13.97 9.03
CA GLY A 104 7.32 -14.81 7.83
C GLY A 104 6.03 -14.65 7.02
N LEU A 105 5.07 -13.81 7.43
CA LEU A 105 3.96 -13.43 6.55
C LEU A 105 3.89 -11.92 6.44
N ALA A 106 4.24 -11.39 5.27
CA ALA A 106 3.92 -10.03 4.90
C ALA A 106 3.41 -10.04 3.47
N SER A 107 2.10 -9.90 3.30
CA SER A 107 1.45 -9.86 1.98
C SER A 107 0.78 -8.52 1.76
N SER A 108 0.88 -7.99 0.55
CA SER A 108 0.19 -6.79 0.10
C SER A 108 -0.34 -7.02 -1.30
N LYS A 109 -1.63 -6.77 -1.48
CA LYS A 109 -2.35 -7.04 -2.72
C LYS A 109 -2.96 -5.75 -3.23
N ILE A 110 -2.58 -5.39 -4.44
CA ILE A 110 -3.11 -4.26 -5.19
C ILE A 110 -4.01 -4.82 -6.30
N THR A 111 -5.22 -4.30 -6.42
CA THR A 111 -6.12 -4.63 -7.53
C THR A 111 -6.67 -3.36 -8.16
N ILE A 112 -6.72 -3.31 -9.48
CA ILE A 112 -7.41 -2.26 -10.23
C ILE A 112 -8.72 -2.85 -10.74
N TRP A 113 -9.79 -2.10 -10.53
CA TRP A 113 -11.15 -2.46 -10.92
C TRP A 113 -11.70 -1.46 -11.93
N SER A 114 -12.52 -1.95 -12.85
CA SER A 114 -13.37 -1.10 -13.70
C SER A 114 -14.45 -0.43 -12.86
N ASP A 115 -14.75 0.83 -13.16
CA ASP A 115 -15.97 1.48 -12.66
C ASP A 115 -17.22 0.97 -13.44
N GLY A 116 -18.39 0.92 -12.79
CA GLY A 116 -19.65 0.48 -13.40
C GLY A 116 -20.60 -0.28 -12.46
N GLU A 117 -21.76 -0.71 -12.98
CA GLU A 117 -22.78 -1.47 -12.22
C GLU A 117 -22.30 -2.86 -11.78
N SER A 118 -21.33 -3.44 -12.49
CA SER A 118 -20.66 -4.68 -12.13
C SER A 118 -19.15 -4.50 -12.31
N PRO A 119 -18.46 -3.95 -11.28
CA PRO A 119 -17.02 -3.78 -11.32
C PRO A 119 -16.31 -5.10 -11.61
N SER A 120 -15.33 -5.06 -12.50
CA SER A 120 -14.52 -6.22 -12.89
C SER A 120 -13.05 -5.95 -12.59
N GLU A 121 -12.31 -6.97 -12.18
CA GLU A 121 -10.87 -6.86 -11.93
C GLU A 121 -10.13 -6.75 -13.26
N ILE A 122 -9.39 -5.65 -13.42
CA ILE A 122 -8.62 -5.35 -14.64
C ILE A 122 -7.16 -5.78 -14.48
N ALA A 123 -6.59 -5.59 -13.29
CA ALA A 123 -5.18 -5.82 -13.03
C ALA A 123 -4.97 -6.14 -11.54
N ARG A 124 -3.94 -6.94 -11.24
CA ARG A 124 -3.58 -7.33 -9.88
C ARG A 124 -2.07 -7.44 -9.74
N TRP A 125 -1.57 -6.98 -8.59
CA TRP A 125 -0.25 -7.27 -8.09
C TRP A 125 -0.38 -7.85 -6.70
N THR A 126 0.27 -8.99 -6.47
CA THR A 126 0.48 -9.53 -5.13
C THR A 126 1.96 -9.41 -4.82
N ILE A 127 2.30 -8.90 -3.63
CA ILE A 127 3.64 -8.72 -3.11
C ILE A 127 3.74 -9.49 -1.80
N GLU A 128 4.65 -10.46 -1.73
CA GLU A 128 4.82 -11.34 -0.56
C GLU A 128 6.25 -11.28 -0.04
N VAL A 129 6.41 -11.34 1.28
CA VAL A 129 7.69 -11.43 1.97
C VAL A 129 7.59 -12.50 3.06
N GLY A 130 8.47 -13.50 2.97
CA GLY A 130 8.68 -14.50 4.02
C GLY A 130 7.83 -15.77 3.97
N ASP A 131 7.03 -15.98 2.92
CA ASP A 131 6.09 -17.11 2.79
C ASP A 131 6.70 -18.47 3.22
N ALA A 132 5.91 -19.31 3.89
CA ALA A 132 6.33 -20.60 4.42
C ALA A 132 6.81 -21.58 3.34
N ASN A 133 6.38 -21.39 2.09
CA ASN A 133 6.87 -22.16 0.93
C ASN A 133 8.10 -21.53 0.25
N SER A 134 8.53 -20.35 0.71
CA SER A 134 9.66 -19.57 0.17
C SER A 134 10.41 -18.85 1.31
N PRO A 135 11.25 -19.56 2.10
CA PRO A 135 11.88 -19.07 3.34
C PRO A 135 12.97 -17.98 3.18
N GLY A 136 12.94 -17.22 2.09
CA GLY A 136 13.79 -16.05 1.82
C GLY A 136 13.00 -14.75 1.65
N CYS A 137 13.70 -13.63 1.44
CA CYS A 137 13.11 -12.37 0.97
C CYS A 137 12.70 -12.50 -0.52
N HIS A 138 11.81 -13.44 -0.83
CA HIS A 138 11.36 -13.62 -2.20
C HIS A 138 10.28 -12.60 -2.54
N PHE A 139 10.67 -11.54 -3.24
CA PHE A 139 9.75 -10.63 -3.88
C PHE A 139 9.07 -11.36 -5.04
N HIS A 140 7.85 -11.85 -4.81
CA HIS A 140 6.99 -12.34 -5.88
C HIS A 140 6.07 -11.20 -6.30
N THR A 141 6.14 -10.80 -7.57
CA THR A 141 5.04 -10.07 -8.21
C THR A 141 4.29 -11.05 -9.08
N GLN A 142 3.12 -11.48 -8.64
CA GLN A 142 2.24 -12.28 -9.48
C GLN A 142 1.34 -11.34 -10.29
N ILE A 143 1.51 -11.40 -11.60
CA ILE A 143 0.64 -10.81 -12.60
C ILE A 143 -0.19 -11.98 -13.12
N ASP A 144 -1.42 -12.11 -12.64
CA ASP A 144 -2.32 -13.17 -13.08
C ASP A 144 -2.74 -12.91 -14.53
N LEU A 145 -2.29 -13.75 -15.46
CA LEU A 145 -2.61 -13.67 -16.90
C LEU A 145 -3.59 -14.78 -17.34
N ASP A 146 -4.00 -15.67 -16.44
CA ASP A 146 -4.57 -16.98 -16.77
C ASP A 146 -6.11 -17.07 -16.69
N ALA A 147 -6.80 -15.97 -16.38
CA ALA A 147 -8.23 -15.88 -16.69
C ALA A 147 -8.37 -15.56 -18.18
N GLY A 148 -9.22 -16.28 -18.92
CA GLY A 148 -9.39 -16.15 -20.37
C GLY A 148 -9.81 -14.76 -20.91
N ASP A 149 -9.88 -13.75 -20.05
CA ASP A 149 -9.93 -12.32 -20.36
C ASP A 149 -8.62 -11.68 -19.90
N HIS A 150 -7.87 -11.08 -20.83
CA HIS A 150 -6.57 -10.46 -20.58
C HIS A 150 -6.60 -9.45 -19.41
N LYS A 151 -6.24 -9.88 -18.19
CA LYS A 151 -5.87 -8.97 -17.11
C LYS A 151 -4.64 -8.19 -17.59
N PHE A 152 -4.66 -6.87 -17.43
CA PHE A 152 -3.82 -5.87 -18.13
C PHE A 152 -4.20 -5.64 -19.60
N PRO A 153 -5.38 -5.06 -19.87
CA PRO A 153 -5.76 -4.68 -21.23
C PRO A 153 -4.78 -3.64 -21.77
N LYS A 154 -4.54 -3.66 -23.10
CA LYS A 154 -3.72 -2.62 -23.79
C LYS A 154 -4.20 -1.19 -23.52
N ALA A 155 -5.46 -1.02 -23.13
CA ALA A 155 -6.06 0.26 -22.77
C ALA A 155 -5.60 0.81 -21.40
N LEU A 156 -4.89 0.00 -20.61
CA LEU A 156 -4.27 0.37 -19.34
C LEU A 156 -2.74 0.37 -19.52
N CYS A 157 -2.13 1.53 -19.72
CA CYS A 157 -0.66 1.68 -19.82
C CYS A 157 0.03 1.69 -18.45
N VAL A 158 -0.39 0.76 -17.59
CA VAL A 158 0.25 0.42 -16.33
C VAL A 158 0.80 -0.99 -16.57
N PRO A 159 2.12 -1.19 -16.77
CA PRO A 159 3.00 -1.16 -15.61
C PRO A 159 4.42 -0.60 -15.86
N ARG A 160 4.89 0.22 -14.94
CA ARG A 160 6.32 0.28 -14.60
C ARG A 160 6.56 -0.72 -13.47
N PHE A 161 7.62 -1.51 -13.59
CA PHE A 161 7.94 -2.58 -12.64
C PHE A 161 7.97 -2.00 -11.21
N PRO A 162 7.21 -2.55 -10.25
CA PRO A 162 7.27 -2.08 -8.87
C PRO A 162 8.68 -2.37 -8.34
N SER A 163 9.54 -1.35 -8.27
CA SER A 163 10.83 -1.52 -7.62
C SER A 163 10.57 -1.67 -6.12
N VAL A 164 10.81 -2.88 -5.62
CA VAL A 164 10.92 -3.27 -4.20
C VAL A 164 10.08 -2.41 -3.25
N LEU A 165 8.77 -2.60 -3.32
CA LEU A 165 7.85 -2.01 -2.35
C LEU A 165 8.01 -2.77 -1.04
N HIS A 166 8.50 -2.09 0.00
CA HIS A 166 8.86 -2.71 1.26
C HIS A 166 7.70 -2.68 2.26
N THR A 167 6.80 -1.70 2.17
CA THR A 167 5.65 -1.53 3.08
C THR A 167 4.32 -1.41 2.35
N PRO A 168 3.16 -1.58 3.03
CA PRO A 168 1.86 -1.36 2.39
C PRO A 168 1.66 0.10 2.00
N MET A 169 2.40 1.03 2.63
CA MET A 169 2.35 2.44 2.25
C MET A 169 3.16 2.71 0.98
N ASP A 170 4.26 1.98 0.74
CA ASP A 170 4.91 1.97 -0.58
C ASP A 170 3.97 1.44 -1.66
N ALA A 171 3.24 0.36 -1.36
CA ALA A 171 2.21 -0.20 -2.26
C ALA A 171 1.10 0.81 -2.56
N LEU A 172 0.66 1.58 -1.57
CA LEU A 172 -0.29 2.65 -1.78
C LEU A 172 0.30 3.79 -2.62
N GLU A 173 1.54 4.22 -2.34
CA GLU A 173 2.23 5.23 -3.14
C GLU A 173 2.29 4.82 -4.62
N PHE A 174 2.72 3.58 -4.89
CA PHE A 174 2.75 3.02 -6.25
C PHE A 174 1.36 3.08 -6.91
N LEU A 175 0.32 2.62 -6.21
CA LEU A 175 -1.03 2.65 -6.74
C LEU A 175 -1.48 4.09 -7.09
N LEU A 176 -1.16 5.06 -6.24
CA LEU A 176 -1.49 6.47 -6.46
C LEU A 176 -0.69 7.06 -7.64
N SER A 177 0.60 6.74 -7.74
CA SER A 177 1.44 7.20 -8.84
C SER A 177 1.01 6.64 -10.18
N GLU A 178 0.49 5.41 -10.22
CA GLU A 178 0.03 4.80 -11.47
C GLU A 178 -1.37 5.28 -11.88
N LEU A 179 -2.29 5.45 -10.93
CA LEU A 179 -3.68 5.84 -11.25
C LEU A 179 -3.86 7.34 -11.48
N PHE A 180 -3.01 8.19 -10.91
CA PHE A 180 -3.16 9.64 -10.93
C PHE A 180 -1.85 10.33 -11.32
N GLN A 181 -1.19 9.89 -12.39
CA GLN A 181 0.21 10.23 -12.72
C GLN A 181 0.56 11.70 -12.53
N ASP A 182 -0.12 12.60 -13.26
CA ASP A 182 0.18 14.04 -13.23
C ASP A 182 -0.17 14.68 -11.88
N ARG A 183 -1.35 14.36 -11.32
CA ARG A 183 -1.81 14.97 -10.05
C ARG A 183 -1.03 14.48 -8.85
N TRP A 184 -0.64 13.20 -8.84
CA TRP A 184 0.23 12.66 -7.81
C TRP A 184 1.60 13.35 -7.88
N LEU A 185 2.15 13.54 -9.09
CA LEU A 185 3.40 14.28 -9.27
C LEU A 185 3.29 15.72 -8.76
N GLU A 186 2.21 16.44 -9.07
CA GLU A 186 1.96 17.79 -8.55
C GLU A 186 1.96 17.83 -7.02
N VAL A 187 1.21 16.92 -6.37
CA VAL A 187 1.11 16.88 -4.89
C VAL A 187 2.42 16.44 -4.23
N SER A 188 3.09 15.44 -4.78
CA SER A 188 4.34 14.90 -4.23
C SER A 188 5.54 15.82 -4.47
N SER A 189 5.55 16.64 -5.53
CA SER A 189 6.64 17.58 -5.81
C SER A 189 6.48 18.96 -5.14
N ALA A 190 5.29 19.29 -4.63
CA ALA A 190 4.96 20.59 -4.04
C ALA A 190 5.73 20.95 -2.75
N GLY A 191 6.64 20.08 -2.26
CA GLY A 191 7.56 20.41 -1.17
C GLY A 191 6.91 20.55 0.22
N HIS A 192 5.69 20.02 0.40
CA HIS A 192 4.98 20.02 1.68
C HIS A 192 5.76 19.30 2.79
N ASP A 193 5.56 19.72 4.04
CA ASP A 193 6.23 19.11 5.20
C ASP A 193 5.91 17.61 5.32
N ALA A 194 4.70 17.19 4.95
CA ALA A 194 4.33 15.78 4.90
C ALA A 194 5.16 14.99 3.86
N VAL A 195 5.47 15.58 2.70
CA VAL A 195 6.35 14.96 1.68
C VAL A 195 7.78 14.82 2.21
N LYS A 196 8.32 15.90 2.79
CA LYS A 196 9.68 15.88 3.37
C LYS A 196 9.80 14.85 4.49
N THR A 197 8.77 14.77 5.34
CA THR A 197 8.74 13.82 6.45
C THR A 197 8.57 12.38 5.96
N TRP A 198 7.70 12.16 4.98
CA TRP A 198 7.53 10.88 4.29
C TRP A 198 8.85 10.38 3.69
N ALA A 199 9.51 11.21 2.87
CA ALA A 199 10.79 10.88 2.25
C ALA A 199 11.88 10.54 3.28
N ASN A 200 11.87 11.18 4.45
CA ASN A 200 12.79 10.87 5.53
C ASN A 200 12.48 9.53 6.22
N CYS A 201 11.21 9.11 6.30
CA CYS A 201 10.85 7.80 6.84
C CYS A 201 11.40 6.64 6.00
N GLN A 202 11.60 6.85 4.70
CA GLN A 202 12.14 5.85 3.76
C GLN A 202 13.68 5.78 3.75
N ARG A 203 14.35 6.79 4.32
CA ARG A 203 15.83 6.90 4.35
C ARG A 203 16.43 6.47 5.69
N SER A 204 15.60 6.19 6.68
CA SER A 204 15.95 5.84 8.06
C SER A 204 15.77 4.35 8.32
#